data_AF-E6SDX8-F1
#
_entry.id   AF-E6SDX8-F1
#
_cell.length_a   1.000
_cell.length_b   1.000
_cell.length_c   1.000
_cell.angle_alpha   90.00
_cell.angle_beta   90.00
_cell.angle_gamma   90.00
#
_symmetry.space_group_name_H-M   'P 1'
#
loop_
_entity.id
_entity.type
_entity.pdbx_description
1 polymer ?
#
loop_
_entity_poly.entity_id
_entity_poly.type
_entity_poly.pdbx_seq_one_letter_code
_entity_poly.pdbx_strand_id
1 'polypeptide(L)'
;MRTVDTVAWTESLGVHPGLLERAMNERLRRMQDAEEDLRGLYNAMKEAPDEEMVLSLRSANRSLTQAVECMEACIRLVRRAT
;
A
#
# COMPACT_ATOMS: atom_id res chain seq x y z
N MET A 1 -19.68 -1.82 -10.42
CA MET A 1 -19.14 -2.09 -9.07
C MET A 1 -18.07 -3.17 -9.22
N ARG A 2 -16.79 -2.87 -9.02
CA ARG A 2 -15.72 -3.89 -9.18
C ARG A 2 -15.84 -4.89 -8.02
N THR A 3 -16.04 -6.17 -8.33
CA THR A 3 -15.97 -7.27 -7.38
C THR A 3 -14.51 -7.49 -7.01
N VAL A 4 -14.23 -7.72 -5.72
CA VAL A 4 -12.89 -8.10 -5.27
C VAL A 4 -12.77 -9.62 -5.36
N ASP A 5 -11.72 -10.11 -5.98
CA ASP A 5 -11.46 -11.54 -6.09
C ASP A 5 -10.82 -12.04 -4.79
N THR A 6 -11.65 -12.46 -3.84
CA THR A 6 -11.18 -12.95 -2.53
C THR A 6 -10.30 -14.18 -2.67
N VAL A 7 -10.52 -15.04 -3.68
CA VAL A 7 -9.73 -16.24 -3.93
C VAL A 7 -8.32 -15.87 -4.38
N ALA A 8 -8.20 -15.01 -5.40
CA ALA A 8 -6.90 -14.54 -5.87
C ALA A 8 -6.10 -13.84 -4.76
N TRP A 9 -6.77 -13.07 -3.88
CA TRP A 9 -6.11 -12.44 -2.73
C TRP A 9 -5.67 -13.45 -1.66
N THR A 10 -6.48 -14.47 -1.38
CA THR A 10 -6.09 -15.53 -0.43
C THR A 10 -4.88 -16.33 -0.91
N GLU A 11 -4.84 -16.65 -2.21
CA GLU A 11 -3.73 -17.36 -2.83
C GLU A 11 -2.47 -16.49 -2.84
N SER A 12 -2.59 -15.22 -3.23
CA SER A 12 -1.47 -14.27 -3.27
C SER A 12 -0.85 -14.03 -1.90
N LEU A 13 -1.67 -13.95 -0.85
CA LEU A 13 -1.19 -13.78 0.52
C LEU A 13 -0.82 -15.10 1.21
N GLY A 14 -1.14 -16.25 0.60
CA GLY A 14 -0.91 -17.57 1.17
C GLY A 14 -1.66 -17.79 2.49
N VAL A 15 -2.87 -17.25 2.62
CA VAL A 15 -3.67 -17.31 3.85
C VAL A 15 -5.02 -17.98 3.64
N HIS A 16 -5.54 -18.58 4.70
CA HIS A 16 -6.91 -19.10 4.71
C HIS A 16 -7.93 -17.97 4.50
N PRO A 17 -9.07 -18.19 3.79
CA PRO A 17 -10.09 -17.16 3.56
C PRO A 17 -10.59 -16.46 4.84
N GLY A 18 -10.76 -17.18 5.93
CA GLY A 18 -11.14 -16.61 7.24
C GLY A 18 -10.10 -15.67 7.87
N LEU A 19 -8.87 -15.63 7.35
CA LEU A 19 -7.80 -14.74 7.79
C LEU A 19 -7.49 -13.63 6.78
N LEU A 20 -8.19 -13.61 5.63
CA LEU A 20 -7.89 -12.70 4.52
C LEU A 20 -7.91 -11.23 4.96
N GLU A 21 -8.97 -10.79 5.62
CA GLU A 21 -9.08 -9.41 6.08
C GLU A 21 -7.91 -9.03 7.00
N ARG A 22 -7.57 -9.89 7.96
CA ARG A 22 -6.46 -9.65 8.89
C ARG A 22 -5.13 -9.53 8.13
N ALA A 23 -4.85 -10.46 7.23
CA ALA A 23 -3.62 -10.45 6.42
C ALA A 23 -3.53 -9.19 5.54
N MET A 24 -4.66 -8.76 4.96
CA MET A 24 -4.72 -7.52 4.19
C MET A 24 -4.48 -6.28 5.05
N ASN A 25 -5.05 -6.21 6.26
CA ASN A 25 -4.78 -5.10 7.20
C ASN A 25 -3.32 -5.08 7.66
N GLU A 26 -2.72 -6.24 7.94
CA GLU A 26 -1.29 -6.34 8.28
C GLU A 26 -0.39 -5.91 7.11
N ARG A 27 -0.80 -6.17 5.87
CA ARG A 27 -0.10 -5.69 4.67
C ARG A 27 -0.28 -4.18 4.48
N LEU A 28 -1.49 -3.66 4.67
CA LEU A 28 -1.79 -2.23 4.62
C LEU A 28 -0.93 -1.45 5.63
N ARG A 29 -0.87 -1.93 6.88
CA ARG A 29 -0.04 -1.29 7.92
C ARG A 29 1.41 -1.19 7.50
N ARG A 30 1.99 -2.29 7.00
CA ARG A 30 3.38 -2.29 6.49
C ARG A 30 3.59 -1.31 5.33
N MET A 31 2.58 -1.11 4.48
CA MET A 31 2.65 -0.13 3.40
C MET A 31 2.58 1.31 3.92
N GLN A 32 1.76 1.57 4.94
CA GLN A 32 1.67 2.87 5.61
C GLN A 32 2.97 3.22 6.34
N ASP A 33 3.58 2.25 7.04
CA ASP A 33 4.89 2.44 7.68
C ASP A 33 5.96 2.82 6.62
N ALA A 34 5.98 2.10 5.49
CA ALA A 34 6.90 2.42 4.39
C ALA A 34 6.60 3.78 3.72
N GLU A 35 5.33 4.20 3.66
CA GLU A 35 4.94 5.51 3.14
C GLU A 35 5.45 6.63 4.06
N GLU A 36 5.35 6.46 5.37
CA GLU A 36 5.89 7.39 6.36
C GLU A 36 7.41 7.51 6.25
N ASP A 37 8.12 6.38 6.18
CA ASP A 37 9.57 6.34 6.01
C ASP A 37 10.02 7.06 4.73
N LEU A 38 9.36 6.77 3.60
CA LEU A 38 9.70 7.37 2.31
C LEU A 38 9.38 8.88 2.27
N ARG A 39 8.33 9.30 2.97
CA ARG A 39 8.00 10.71 3.16
C ARG A 39 9.04 11.41 4.03
N GLY A 40 9.50 10.75 5.08
CA GLY A 40 10.61 11.21 5.93
C GLY A 40 11.89 11.41 5.11
N LEU A 41 12.27 10.40 4.31
CA LEU A 41 13.42 10.47 3.41
C LEU A 41 13.30 11.61 2.39
N TYR A 42 12.14 11.77 1.76
CA TYR A 42 11.91 12.88 0.85
C TYR A 42 12.08 14.23 1.55
N ASN A 43 11.50 14.40 2.75
CA ASN A 43 11.62 15.65 3.49
C ASN A 43 13.06 15.97 3.91
N ALA A 44 13.85 14.96 4.26
CA ALA A 44 15.26 15.11 4.61
C ALA A 44 16.13 15.47 3.38
N MET A 45 15.78 14.96 2.20
CA MET A 45 16.59 15.10 0.99
C MET A 45 16.05 16.15 -0.01
N LYS A 46 14.90 16.78 0.23
CA LYS A 46 14.25 17.69 -0.74
C LYS A 46 15.10 18.92 -1.14
N GLU A 47 16.10 19.27 -0.34
CA GLU A 47 17.03 20.39 -0.58
C GLU A 47 18.42 19.88 -1.01
N ALA A 48 18.57 18.57 -1.22
CA ALA A 48 19.80 17.99 -1.74
C ALA A 48 20.04 18.49 -3.18
N PRO A 49 21.31 18.68 -3.58
CA PRO A 49 21.66 19.15 -4.91
C PRO A 49 21.33 18.14 -6.03
N ASP A 50 21.05 16.89 -5.67
CA ASP A 50 20.67 15.83 -6.62
C ASP A 50 19.16 15.87 -6.91
N GLU A 51 18.80 16.64 -7.94
CA GLU A 51 17.41 16.80 -8.39
C GLU A 51 16.78 15.51 -8.90
N GLU A 52 17.55 14.63 -9.55
CA GLU A 52 17.05 13.36 -10.11
C GLU A 52 16.62 12.40 -8.99
N MET A 53 17.44 12.31 -7.94
CA MET A 53 17.09 11.55 -6.74
C MET A 53 15.84 12.13 -6.07
N VAL A 54 15.74 13.46 -5.92
CA VAL A 54 14.56 14.11 -5.31
C VAL A 54 13.29 13.84 -6.11
N LEU A 55 13.37 13.89 -7.45
CA LEU A 55 12.25 13.55 -8.34
C LEU A 55 11.85 12.07 -8.21
N SER A 56 12.84 11.18 -8.11
CA SER A 56 12.62 9.74 -7.91
C SER A 56 11.91 9.46 -6.59
N LEU A 57 12.35 10.08 -5.49
CA LEU A 57 11.71 9.98 -4.17
C LEU A 57 10.28 10.53 -4.18
N ARG A 58 10.05 11.66 -4.86
CA ARG A 58 8.69 12.22 -5.02
C ARG A 58 7.79 11.26 -5.81
N SER A 59 8.30 10.66 -6.87
CA SER A 59 7.56 9.69 -7.69
C SER A 59 7.21 8.43 -6.90
N ALA A 60 8.17 7.90 -6.16
CA ALA A 60 7.99 6.75 -5.29
C ALA A 60 6.94 7.04 -4.20
N ASN A 61 6.98 8.22 -3.57
CA ASN A 61 5.96 8.63 -2.59
C ASN A 61 4.54 8.62 -3.18
N ARG A 62 4.34 9.26 -4.34
CA ARG A 62 3.02 9.25 -5.01
C ARG A 62 2.54 7.85 -5.34
N SER A 63 3.44 6.99 -5.83
CA SER A 63 3.12 5.62 -6.19
C SER A 63 2.71 4.80 -4.97
N LEU A 64 3.40 5.00 -3.84
CA LEU A 64 3.10 4.29 -2.59
C LEU A 64 1.80 4.79 -1.96
N THR A 65 1.55 6.10 -1.94
CA THR A 65 0.25 6.67 -1.51
C THR A 65 -0.90 6.06 -2.32
N GLN A 66 -0.79 6.02 -3.64
CA GLN A 66 -1.81 5.41 -4.50
C GLN A 66 -2.01 3.92 -4.19
N ALA A 67 -0.92 3.19 -3.95
CA ALA A 67 -1.00 1.77 -3.59
C ALA A 67 -1.71 1.55 -2.24
N VAL A 68 -1.45 2.41 -1.24
CA VAL A 68 -2.14 2.40 0.06
C VAL A 68 -3.64 2.62 -0.13
N GLU A 69 -4.03 3.67 -0.86
CA GLU A 69 -5.45 3.97 -1.16
C GLU A 69 -6.16 2.81 -1.87
N CYS A 70 -5.49 2.18 -2.85
CA CYS A 70 -5.99 1.00 -3.53
C CYS A 70 -6.18 -0.18 -2.57
N MET A 71 -5.21 -0.43 -1.68
CA MET A 71 -5.29 -1.51 -0.71
C MET A 71 -6.42 -1.30 0.29
N GLU A 72 -6.61 -0.08 0.79
CA GLU A 72 -7.75 0.27 1.63
C GLU A 72 -9.09 0.04 0.91
N ALA A 73 -9.18 0.41 -0.36
CA ALA A 73 -10.38 0.16 -1.17
C ALA A 73 -10.65 -1.34 -1.31
N CYS A 74 -9.62 -2.15 -1.55
CA CYS A 74 -9.74 -3.61 -1.60
C CYS A 74 -10.21 -4.20 -0.26
N ILE A 75 -9.66 -3.75 0.87
CA ILE A 75 -10.12 -4.19 2.21
C ILE A 75 -11.60 -3.85 2.43
N ARG A 76 -12.03 -2.64 2.05
CA ARG A 76 -13.45 -2.24 2.12
C ARG A 76 -14.36 -3.13 1.27
N LEU A 77 -13.88 -3.62 0.12
CA LEU A 77 -14.63 -4.55 -0.72
C LEU A 77 -14.67 -5.95 -0.11
N VAL A 78 -13.56 -6.44 0.45
CA VAL A 78 -13.51 -7.77 1.10
C VAL A 78 -14.48 -7.82 2.28
N ARG A 79 -14.48 -6.80 3.14
CA ARG A 79 -15.43 -6.66 4.26
C ARG A 79 -16.90 -6.69 3.88
N ARG A 80 -17.23 -6.34 2.62
CA ARG A 80 -18.61 -6.36 2.11
C ARG A 80 -18.97 -7.69 1.48
N ALA A 81 -17.97 -8.51 1.15
CA ALA A 81 -18.13 -9.78 0.45
C ALA A 81 -18.10 -11.00 1.39
N THR A 82 -17.48 -10.86 2.56
CA THR A 82 -17.45 -11.83 3.67
C THR A 82 -18.48 -11.46 4.72
#